data_AF-A0AAC8Q3W4-F1
#
_entry.id   AF-A0AAC8Q3W4-F1
#
_cell.length_a   1.000
_cell.length_b   1.000
_cell.length_c   1.000
_cell.angle_alpha   90.00
_cell.angle_beta   90.00
_cell.angle_gamma   90.00
#
_symmetry.space_group_name_H-M   'P 1'
#
loop_
_entity.id
_entity.type
_entity.pdbx_description
1 polymer ?
#
loop_
_entity_poly.entity_id
_entity_poly.type
_entity_poly.pdbx_seq_one_letter_code
_entity_poly.pdbx_strand_id
1 'polypeptide(L)'
;MRDGLPPPVATFNTREEARAWFYNLPERPSQAVIQLGGEPYLAAYHRNIDHLAFHPFSLVDKLKAWREKQQQEQDPEEPGPQS
;
A
#
# COMPACT_ATOMS: atom_id res chain seq x y z
N MET A 1 -12.26 18.88 -9.63
CA MET A 1 -10.94 18.42 -10.13
C MET A 1 -10.54 17.29 -9.22
N ARG A 2 -10.40 16.05 -9.70
CA ARG A 2 -10.26 14.88 -8.82
C ARG A 2 -8.87 14.89 -8.17
N ASP A 3 -8.90 15.08 -6.86
CA ASP A 3 -7.81 15.14 -5.88
C ASP A 3 -6.68 14.12 -6.07
N GLY A 4 -5.45 14.64 -6.06
CA GLY A 4 -4.31 14.07 -5.33
C GLY A 4 -3.55 12.87 -5.91
N LEU A 5 -4.19 12.02 -6.72
CA LEU A 5 -3.54 10.80 -7.24
C LEU A 5 -3.35 10.86 -8.76
N PRO A 6 -2.16 10.50 -9.28
CA PRO A 6 -1.97 10.36 -10.71
C PRO A 6 -2.94 9.29 -11.25
N PRO A 7 -3.47 9.47 -12.46
CA PRO A 7 -4.41 8.53 -13.05
C PRO A 7 -3.77 7.14 -13.14
N PRO A 8 -4.53 6.07 -12.82
CA PRO A 8 -4.00 4.71 -12.95
C PRO A 8 -3.68 4.44 -14.42
N VAL A 9 -2.48 3.90 -14.66
CA VAL A 9 -2.02 3.56 -16.01
C VAL A 9 -2.69 2.29 -16.54
N ALA A 10 -3.19 1.44 -15.65
CA ALA A 10 -3.93 0.22 -15.98
C ALA A 10 -4.82 -0.22 -14.81
N THR A 11 -5.88 -0.99 -15.13
CA THR A 11 -6.83 -1.54 -14.16
C THR A 11 -6.89 -3.07 -14.29
N PHE A 12 -6.89 -3.76 -13.15
CA PHE A 12 -6.87 -5.22 -13.04
C PHE A 12 -7.87 -5.70 -11.99
N ASN A 13 -8.31 -6.95 -12.11
CA ASN A 13 -9.10 -7.61 -11.08
C ASN A 13 -8.21 -8.33 -10.07
N THR A 14 -7.09 -8.90 -10.53
CA THR A 14 -6.18 -9.69 -9.68
C THR A 14 -4.76 -9.14 -9.65
N ARG A 15 -4.02 -9.48 -8.58
CA ARG A 15 -2.59 -9.15 -8.43
C ARG A 15 -1.74 -9.91 -9.44
N GLU A 16 -2.16 -11.10 -9.86
CA GLU A 16 -1.45 -11.92 -10.83
C GLU A 16 -1.53 -11.32 -12.23
N GLU A 17 -2.70 -10.85 -12.66
CA GLU A 17 -2.86 -10.10 -13.91
C GLU A 17 -2.01 -8.83 -13.92
N ALA A 18 -2.07 -8.05 -12.84
CA ALA A 18 -1.27 -6.83 -12.70
C ALA A 18 0.23 -7.13 -12.78
N ARG A 19 0.66 -8.22 -12.14
CA ARG A 19 2.05 -8.67 -12.16
C ARG A 19 2.47 -9.10 -13.57
N ALA A 20 1.69 -9.96 -14.22
CA ALA A 20 1.97 -10.42 -15.57
C ALA A 20 2.07 -9.26 -16.56
N TRP A 21 1.14 -8.30 -16.49
CA TRP A 21 1.20 -7.07 -17.29
C TRP A 21 2.50 -6.30 -17.04
N PHE A 22 2.87 -6.10 -15.78
CA PHE A 22 4.08 -5.36 -15.41
C PHE A 22 5.35 -6.02 -15.96
N TYR A 23 5.46 -7.35 -15.85
CA TYR A 23 6.61 -8.11 -16.38
C TYR A 23 6.66 -8.14 -17.92
N ASN A 24 5.52 -7.90 -18.58
CA ASN A 24 5.45 -7.87 -20.04
C ASN A 24 5.79 -6.48 -20.63
N LEU A 25 6.00 -5.46 -19.79
CA LEU A 25 6.37 -4.13 -20.27
C LEU A 25 7.82 -4.11 -20.78
N PRO A 26 8.07 -3.62 -22.01
CA PRO A 26 9.42 -3.59 -22.60
C PRO A 26 10.36 -2.66 -21.84
N GLU A 27 9.85 -1.53 -21.35
CA GLU A 27 10.58 -0.61 -20.47
C GLU A 27 9.96 -0.70 -19.08
N ARG A 28 10.54 -1.53 -18.20
CA ARG A 28 10.03 -1.75 -16.83
C ARG A 28 10.12 -0.46 -16.01
N PRO A 29 9.00 0.23 -15.73
CA PRO A 29 9.03 1.43 -14.91
C PRO A 29 9.41 1.04 -13.48
N SER A 30 10.15 1.88 -12.75
CA SER A 30 10.45 1.57 -11.34
C SER A 30 9.19 1.57 -10.48
N GLN A 31 8.21 2.39 -10.83
CA GLN A 31 6.94 2.52 -10.14
C GLN A 31 5.81 2.82 -11.12
N ALA A 32 4.62 2.26 -10.89
CA ALA A 32 3.42 2.50 -11.69
C ALA A 32 2.18 2.52 -10.80
N VAL A 33 1.25 3.43 -11.06
CA VAL A 33 -0.05 3.44 -10.36
C VAL A 33 -1.03 2.61 -11.15
N ILE A 34 -1.58 1.57 -10.53
CA ILE A 34 -2.55 0.66 -11.12
C ILE A 34 -3.82 0.66 -10.27
N GLN A 35 -4.94 0.28 -10.87
CA GLN A 35 -6.17 0.03 -10.13
C GLN A 35 -6.36 -1.48 -10.01
N LEU A 36 -6.65 -1.98 -8.81
CA LEU A 36 -6.81 -3.40 -8.52
C LEU A 36 -8.09 -3.61 -7.74
N GLY A 37 -9.04 -4.35 -8.29
CA GLY A 37 -10.34 -4.60 -7.64
C GLY A 37 -11.14 -3.32 -7.34
N GLY A 38 -10.90 -2.24 -8.10
CA GLY A 38 -11.53 -0.93 -7.89
C GLY A 38 -10.77 0.02 -6.95
N GLU A 39 -9.71 -0.43 -6.30
CA GLU A 39 -8.86 0.41 -5.44
C GLU A 39 -7.56 0.82 -6.16
N PRO A 40 -7.03 2.04 -5.95
CA PRO A 40 -5.74 2.44 -6.48
C PRO A 40 -4.58 1.83 -5.66
N TYR A 41 -3.61 1.28 -6.36
CA TYR A 41 -2.37 0.71 -5.83
C TYR A 41 -1.15 1.31 -6.52
N LEU A 42 -0.07 1.47 -5.75
CA LEU A 42 1.26 1.77 -6.25
C LEU A 42 2.03 0.45 -6.42
N ALA A 43 2.29 0.07 -7.66
CA ALA A 43 3.22 -1.00 -8.00
C ALA A 43 4.64 -0.44 -7.94
N ALA A 44 5.48 -0.99 -7.07
CA ALA A 44 6.89 -0.63 -6.92
C ALA A 44 7.78 -1.84 -7.22
N TYR A 45 8.65 -1.71 -8.20
CA TYR A 45 9.50 -2.78 -8.68
C TYR A 45 10.95 -2.59 -8.26
N HIS A 46 11.45 -3.53 -7.48
CA HIS A 46 12.82 -3.56 -7.02
C HIS A 46 13.66 -4.43 -7.94
N ARG A 47 14.35 -3.79 -8.90
CA ARG A 47 15.24 -4.46 -9.86
C ARG A 47 16.29 -5.35 -9.19
N ASN A 48 16.81 -4.91 -8.03
CA ASN A 48 17.90 -5.60 -7.33
C ASN A 48 17.51 -6.99 -6.80
N ILE A 49 16.23 -7.20 -6.51
CA ILE A 49 15.69 -8.44 -5.93
C ILE A 49 14.57 -9.05 -6.79
N ASP A 50 14.40 -8.55 -8.03
CA ASP A 50 13.30 -8.87 -8.94
C ASP A 50 11.91 -8.90 -8.24
N HIS A 51 11.68 -7.98 -7.30
CA HIS A 51 10.49 -8.03 -6.46
C HIS A 51 9.51 -6.91 -6.79
N LEU A 52 8.30 -7.28 -7.19
CA LEU A 52 7.18 -6.37 -7.40
C LEU A 52 6.28 -6.32 -6.15
N ALA A 53 6.25 -5.17 -5.50
CA ALA A 53 5.39 -4.87 -4.37
C ALA A 53 4.18 -4.03 -4.81
N PHE A 54 3.01 -4.31 -4.25
CA PHE A 54 1.78 -3.54 -4.46
C PHE A 54 1.36 -2.88 -3.15
N HIS A 55 1.44 -1.54 -3.10
CA HIS A 55 1.07 -0.76 -1.93
C HIS A 55 -0.29 -0.11 -2.17
N PRO A 56 -1.33 -0.42 -1.36
CA PRO A 56 -2.59 0.31 -1.45
C PRO A 56 -2.35 1.76 -1.05
N PHE A 57 -2.92 2.73 -1.77
CA PHE A 57 -2.86 4.13 -1.32
C PHE A 57 -3.60 4.33 0.01
N SER A 58 -4.58 3.47 0.31
CA SER A 58 -5.26 3.34 1.61
C SER A 58 -4.31 2.93 2.75
N LEU A 59 -3.05 2.57 2.48
CA LEU A 59 -2.07 2.20 3.52
C LEU A 59 -1.74 3.37 4.45
N VAL A 60 -1.83 4.62 3.99
CA VAL A 60 -1.61 5.81 4.85
C VAL A 60 -2.66 5.86 5.96
N ASP A 61 -3.93 5.64 5.60
CA ASP A 61 -5.04 5.53 6.55
C ASP A 61 -4.83 4.36 7.51
N LYS A 62 -4.42 3.21 6.96
CA LYS A 62 -4.17 2.00 7.74
C LYS A 62 -2.99 2.14 8.71
N LEU A 63 -1.94 2.86 8.33
CA LEU A 63 -0.78 3.16 9.17
C LEU A 63 -1.14 4.14 10.29
N LYS A 64 -1.99 5.13 9.98
CA LYS A 64 -2.52 6.07 10.97
C LYS A 64 -3.32 5.32 12.05
N ALA A 65 -4.26 4.46 11.63
CA ALA A 65 -5.06 3.65 12.54
C ALA A 65 -4.20 2.71 13.42
N TRP A 66 -3.13 2.13 12.86
CA TRP A 66 -2.21 1.29 13.64
C TRP A 66 -1.42 2.10 14.68
N ARG A 67 -0.99 3.32 14.34
CA ARG A 67 -0.29 4.23 15.26
C ARG A 67 -1.20 4.69 16.42
N GLU A 68 -2.46 4.98 16.13
CA GLU A 68 -3.46 5.35 17.15
C GLU A 68 -3.72 4.18 18.11
N LYS A 69 -3.83 2.95 17.60
CA LYS A 69 -3.93 1.74 18.44
C LYS A 69 -2.71 1.52 19.34
N GLN A 70 -1.49 1.72 18.83
CA GLN A 70 -0.27 1.56 19.63
C GLN A 70 -0.11 2.65 20.71
N GLN A 71 -0.71 3.82 20.51
CA GLN A 71 -0.71 4.90 21.50
C GLN A 71 -1.74 4.68 22.61
N GLN A 72 -2.79 3.90 22.35
CA GLN A 72 -3.81 3.51 23.34
C GLN A 72 -3.39 2.27 24.17
N GLU A 73 -2.46 1.45 23.66
CA GLU A 73 -1.97 0.24 24.34
C GLU A 73 -0.69 0.47 25.17
N GLN A 74 -0.16 1.70 25.18
CA GLN A 74 0.99 2.11 26.00
C GLN A 74 0.61 3.02 27.18
N ASP A 75 -0.67 3.08 27.55
CA ASP A 75 -1.14 3.65 28.82
C ASP A 75 -1.47 2.49 29.78
N PRO A 76 -0.49 1.88 30.48
CA PRO A 76 -0.82 1.10 31.65
C PRO A 76 -1.19 2.10 32.75
N GLU A 77 -2.49 2.29 32.96
CA GLU A 77 -3.02 2.79 34.24
C GLU A 77 -2.45 1.86 35.33
N GLU A 78 -1.43 2.32 36.06
CA GLU A 78 -0.94 1.67 37.27
C GLU A 78 -2.13 1.62 38.26
N PRO A 79 -2.68 0.44 38.62
CA PRO A 79 -3.39 0.36 39.88
C PRO A 79 -2.31 0.49 40.95
N GLY A 80 -2.19 1.68 41.53
CA GLY A 80 -1.29 1.93 42.66
C GLY A 80 -1.47 0.84 43.74
N PRO A 81 -0.40 0.47 44.45
CA PRO A 81 -0.42 -0.66 45.36
C PRO A 81 -1.54 -0.48 46.39
N GLN A 82 -2.52 -1.40 46.38
CA GLN A 82 -3.46 -1.50 47.48
C GLN A 82 -2.69 -1.92 48.74
N SER A 83 -2.80 -1.04 49.74
CA SER A 83 -2.50 -1.11 51.18
C SER A 83 -2.03 -2.43 51.79
#